data_AF-A0A6I9PI29-F1
#
_entry.id   AF-A0A6I9PI29-F1
#
_cell.length_a   1.000
_cell.length_b   1.000
_cell.length_c   1.000
_cell.angle_alpha   90.00
_cell.angle_beta   90.00
_cell.angle_gamma   90.00
#
_symmetry.space_group_name_H-M   'P 1'
#
loop_
_entity.id
_entity.type
_entity.pdbx_description
1 polymer ?
#
loop_
_entity_poly.entity_id
_entity_poly.type
_entity_poly.pdbx_seq_one_letter_code
_entity_poly.pdbx_strand_id
1 'polypeptide(L)'
;MTIPGEEELGVVLVVPPPSQPRKLRLHKDLSDLVAIARSGSRSFYAQRATYKPQQSPPSSPSSPGTPSASEPPCWTLCSLGEGEGGRLTTESPEDLVMFTKRTLTRVRPSSVRLDSSNPNPQGYWKGGVQLVALNQQTPGAMLDLHRGRFSQNGGCGYVLRPAVMRDEVSYFSAHTQGCVPGVPAQTLRIK
;
A
#
# COMPACT_ATOMS: atom_id res chain seq x y z
N MET A 1 -47.52 17.49 21.12
CA MET A 1 -48.29 16.87 20.02
C MET A 1 -47.42 15.79 19.43
N THR A 2 -47.75 14.54 19.70
CA THR A 2 -47.05 13.36 19.20
C THR A 2 -47.84 12.88 17.99
N ILE A 3 -47.17 12.70 16.85
CA ILE A 3 -47.81 12.21 15.63
C ILE A 3 -48.15 10.73 15.85
N PRO A 4 -49.41 10.29 15.70
CA PRO A 4 -49.77 8.88 15.81
C PRO A 4 -49.50 8.18 14.47
N GLY A 5 -48.67 7.13 14.45
CA GLY A 5 -48.49 6.29 13.25
C GLY A 5 -47.17 5.52 13.05
N GLU A 6 -46.16 5.60 13.93
CA GLU A 6 -44.88 4.88 13.75
C GLU A 6 -44.79 3.55 14.52
N GLU A 7 -45.87 2.76 14.53
CA GLU A 7 -45.86 1.41 15.12
C GLU A 7 -46.09 0.32 14.06
N GLU A 8 -45.34 0.34 12.96
CA GLU A 8 -45.11 -0.88 12.17
C GLU A 8 -44.03 -0.62 11.12
N LEU A 9 -42.77 -0.91 11.47
CA LEU A 9 -41.68 -1.37 10.58
C LEU A 9 -40.38 -1.44 11.39
N GLY A 10 -40.44 -2.08 12.55
CA GLY A 10 -39.26 -2.55 13.28
C GLY A 10 -38.63 -3.77 12.62
N VAL A 11 -38.44 -3.77 11.30
CA VAL A 11 -37.65 -4.80 10.63
C VAL A 11 -36.20 -4.39 10.85
N VAL A 12 -35.62 -4.83 11.96
CA VAL A 12 -34.17 -4.91 12.08
C VAL A 12 -33.71 -5.78 10.92
N LEU A 13 -33.18 -5.15 9.87
CA LEU A 13 -32.59 -5.86 8.75
C LEU A 13 -31.33 -6.55 9.29
N VAL A 14 -31.51 -7.77 9.80
CA VAL A 14 -30.39 -8.61 10.22
C VAL A 14 -29.65 -8.96 8.94
N VAL A 15 -28.65 -8.16 8.60
CA VAL A 15 -27.75 -8.47 7.49
C VAL A 15 -27.03 -9.75 7.89
N PRO A 16 -27.27 -10.88 7.20
CA PRO A 16 -26.59 -12.11 7.54
C PRO A 16 -25.07 -11.88 7.45
N PRO A 17 -24.29 -12.46 8.37
CA PRO A 17 -22.84 -12.30 8.34
C PRO A 17 -22.34 -12.67 6.94
N PRO A 18 -21.45 -11.85 6.35
CA PRO A 18 -20.98 -12.09 5.00
C PRO A 18 -20.46 -13.52 4.91
N SER A 19 -20.91 -14.24 3.88
CA SER A 19 -20.45 -15.60 3.62
C SER A 19 -18.92 -15.62 3.61
N GLN A 20 -18.32 -16.61 4.27
CA GLN A 20 -16.86 -16.71 4.31
C GLN A 20 -16.32 -16.67 2.88
N PRO A 21 -15.30 -15.86 2.60
CA PRO A 21 -14.77 -15.73 1.25
C PRO A 21 -14.35 -17.11 0.75
N ARG A 22 -14.93 -17.54 -0.39
CA ARG A 22 -14.63 -18.84 -0.99
C ARG A 22 -13.14 -18.88 -1.32
N LYS A 23 -12.41 -19.82 -0.71
CA LYS A 23 -11.02 -20.09 -1.05
C LYS A 23 -10.96 -20.86 -2.37
N LEU A 24 -10.88 -20.15 -3.47
CA LEU A 24 -10.69 -20.74 -4.79
C LEU A 24 -9.21 -21.13 -4.98
N ARG A 25 -8.95 -22.25 -5.64
CA ARG A 25 -7.61 -22.64 -6.08
C ARG A 25 -7.45 -22.25 -7.54
N LEU A 26 -6.23 -21.86 -7.91
CA LEU A 26 -5.90 -21.58 -9.31
C LEU A 26 -6.04 -22.89 -10.11
N HIS A 27 -6.85 -22.87 -11.15
CA HIS A 27 -6.95 -23.98 -12.09
C HIS A 27 -5.67 -24.07 -12.90
N LYS A 28 -5.24 -25.29 -13.25
CA LYS A 28 -4.00 -25.51 -14.02
C LYS A 28 -4.00 -24.74 -15.34
N ASP A 29 -5.12 -24.73 -16.05
CA ASP A 29 -5.22 -24.02 -17.34
C ASP A 29 -5.08 -22.49 -17.21
N LEU A 30 -5.27 -21.96 -15.99
CA LEU A 30 -5.06 -20.54 -15.69
C LEU A 30 -3.67 -20.25 -15.10
N SER A 31 -2.87 -21.27 -14.74
CA SER A 31 -1.55 -21.05 -14.13
C SER A 31 -0.59 -20.38 -15.09
N ASP A 32 -0.67 -20.74 -16.37
CA ASP A 32 0.24 -20.24 -17.40
C ASP A 32 -0.01 -18.75 -17.73
N LEU A 33 -1.16 -18.20 -17.31
CA LEU A 33 -1.49 -16.78 -17.43
C LEU A 33 -0.99 -15.93 -16.26
N VAL A 34 -0.58 -16.54 -15.14
CA VAL A 34 -0.15 -15.80 -13.95
C VAL A 34 1.35 -15.53 -14.03
N ALA A 35 1.70 -14.33 -14.49
CA ALA A 35 3.09 -13.85 -14.45
C ALA A 35 3.49 -13.25 -13.10
N ILE A 36 2.51 -12.87 -12.26
CA ILE A 36 2.74 -12.17 -10.98
C ILE A 36 2.03 -12.89 -9.85
N ALA A 37 2.78 -13.37 -8.86
CA ALA A 37 2.21 -14.03 -7.69
C ALA A 37 1.78 -13.01 -6.64
N ARG A 38 0.55 -13.15 -6.14
CA ARG A 38 0.02 -12.26 -5.10
C ARG A 38 0.46 -12.73 -3.70
N SER A 39 1.19 -11.88 -2.99
CA SER A 39 1.45 -12.01 -1.56
C SER A 39 0.61 -11.01 -0.75
N GLY A 40 0.44 -11.29 0.55
CA GLY A 40 -0.08 -10.34 1.53
C GLY A 40 1.06 -9.67 2.28
N SER A 41 0.75 -8.95 3.35
CA SER A 41 1.73 -8.22 4.17
C SER A 41 2.81 -9.09 4.84
N ARG A 42 2.65 -10.41 4.86
CA ARG A 42 3.69 -11.35 5.30
C ARG A 42 5.03 -11.13 4.59
N SER A 43 5.02 -10.81 3.29
CA SER A 43 6.26 -10.54 2.53
C SER A 43 6.98 -9.31 3.07
N PHE A 44 6.23 -8.25 3.41
CA PHE A 44 6.76 -7.05 4.03
C PHE A 44 7.42 -7.35 5.38
N TYR A 45 6.73 -8.04 6.30
CA TYR A 45 7.30 -8.33 7.63
C TYR A 45 8.49 -9.29 7.59
N ALA A 46 8.48 -10.27 6.69
CA ALA A 46 9.60 -11.18 6.50
C ALA A 46 10.86 -10.40 6.07
N GLN A 47 10.73 -9.51 5.09
CA GLN A 47 11.84 -8.68 4.63
C GLN A 47 12.29 -7.67 5.69
N ARG A 48 11.35 -7.07 6.43
CA ARG A 48 11.65 -6.15 7.53
C ARG A 48 12.52 -6.79 8.63
N ALA A 49 12.28 -8.07 8.94
CA ALA A 49 13.08 -8.81 9.91
C ALA A 49 14.55 -9.01 9.47
N THR A 50 14.84 -8.93 8.17
CA THR A 50 16.18 -9.08 7.61
C THR A 50 16.99 -7.78 7.67
N TYR A 51 16.35 -6.62 7.47
CA TYR A 51 17.04 -5.32 7.44
C TYR A 51 17.25 -4.68 8.80
N LYS A 52 16.48 -5.07 9.83
CA LYS A 52 16.76 -4.61 11.20
C LYS A 52 17.94 -5.42 11.77
N PRO A 53 19.08 -4.80 12.09
CA PRO A 53 20.14 -5.49 12.81
C PRO A 53 19.60 -5.99 14.14
N GLN A 54 19.94 -7.21 14.50
CA GLN A 54 19.75 -7.74 15.85
C GLN A 54 20.40 -6.75 16.83
N GLN A 55 19.62 -6.03 17.63
CA GLN A 55 20.11 -5.00 18.57
C GLN A 55 20.88 -5.58 19.79
N SER A 56 21.31 -6.84 19.75
CA SER A 56 22.10 -7.48 20.80
C SER A 56 23.52 -7.70 20.32
N PRO A 57 24.56 -7.40 21.13
CA PRO A 57 25.93 -7.76 20.79
C PRO A 57 26.03 -9.28 20.60
N PRO A 58 26.73 -9.78 19.56
CA PRO A 58 26.90 -11.21 19.35
C PRO A 58 27.82 -11.73 20.45
N SER A 59 27.27 -12.38 21.46
CA SER A 59 28.06 -13.06 22.50
C SER A 59 28.61 -14.41 22.04
N SER A 60 28.49 -14.78 20.75
CA SER A 60 29.11 -15.98 20.18
C SER A 60 29.18 -15.87 18.64
N PRO A 61 30.22 -16.41 17.98
CA PRO A 61 30.26 -16.51 16.53
C PRO A 61 29.11 -17.42 16.07
N SER A 62 28.18 -16.87 15.30
CA SER A 62 27.08 -17.61 14.70
C SER A 62 27.61 -18.59 13.64
N SER A 63 27.20 -19.86 13.78
CA SER A 63 27.50 -20.92 12.82
C SER A 63 27.08 -20.53 11.39
N PRO A 64 27.86 -20.91 10.35
CA PRO A 64 27.53 -20.61 8.97
C PRO A 64 26.37 -21.52 8.54
N GLY A 65 25.14 -21.03 8.60
CA GLY A 65 23.99 -21.85 8.18
C GLY A 65 22.60 -21.25 8.33
N THR A 66 22.43 -20.05 8.90
CA THR A 66 21.09 -19.44 8.92
C THR A 66 20.80 -18.85 7.54
N PRO A 67 19.83 -19.36 6.77
CA PRO A 67 19.47 -18.74 5.50
C PRO A 67 18.95 -17.34 5.80
N SER A 68 19.65 -16.32 5.31
CA SER A 68 19.09 -14.98 5.18
C SER A 68 17.74 -15.13 4.49
N ALA A 69 16.65 -14.65 5.11
CA ALA A 69 15.34 -14.72 4.48
C ALA A 69 15.46 -14.11 3.07
N SER A 70 15.20 -14.93 2.06
CA SER A 70 15.42 -14.53 0.68
C SER A 70 14.48 -13.39 0.35
N GLU A 71 15.02 -12.37 -0.33
CA GLU A 71 14.21 -11.30 -0.87
C GLU A 71 13.06 -11.91 -1.71
N PRO A 72 11.81 -11.41 -1.58
CA PRO A 72 10.73 -11.94 -2.39
C PRO A 72 11.11 -11.85 -3.89
N PRO A 73 10.81 -12.89 -4.69
CA PRO A 73 11.09 -12.85 -6.11
C PRO A 73 10.46 -11.62 -6.77
N CYS A 74 11.15 -11.01 -7.73
CA CYS A 74 10.72 -9.76 -8.38
C CYS A 74 9.33 -9.83 -9.04
N TRP A 75 8.85 -11.03 -9.37
CA TRP A 75 7.51 -11.31 -9.89
C TRP A 75 6.42 -11.38 -8.79
N THR A 76 6.73 -11.04 -7.54
CA THR A 76 5.75 -11.03 -6.46
C THR A 76 5.11 -9.65 -6.30
N LEU A 77 3.79 -9.62 -6.20
CA LEU A 77 3.00 -8.43 -5.86
C LEU A 77 2.51 -8.52 -4.41
N CYS A 78 2.91 -7.58 -3.56
CA CYS A 78 2.34 -7.43 -2.23
C CYS A 78 1.02 -6.64 -2.29
N SER A 79 -0.11 -7.25 -1.92
CA SER A 79 -1.42 -6.59 -1.94
C SER A 79 -1.96 -6.36 -0.53
N LEU A 80 -2.01 -5.09 -0.14
CA LEU A 80 -2.46 -4.59 1.15
C LEU A 80 -3.89 -4.07 1.09
N GLY A 81 -4.62 -4.19 2.19
CA GLY A 81 -5.86 -3.44 2.40
C GLY A 81 -5.57 -2.02 2.88
N GLU A 82 -6.50 -1.10 2.68
CA GLU A 82 -6.38 0.31 3.07
C GLU A 82 -5.89 0.51 4.51
N GLY A 83 -6.49 -0.19 5.47
CA GLY A 83 -6.12 -0.06 6.89
C GLY A 83 -4.68 -0.48 7.17
N GLU A 84 -4.23 -1.58 6.58
CA GLU A 84 -2.85 -2.06 6.76
C GLU A 84 -1.84 -1.20 6.01
N GLY A 85 -2.14 -0.81 4.76
CA GLY A 85 -1.30 0.13 4.02
C GLY A 85 -1.18 1.48 4.73
N GLY A 86 -2.28 1.96 5.34
CA GLY A 86 -2.29 3.20 6.11
C GLY A 86 -1.40 3.08 7.34
N ARG A 87 -1.53 1.98 8.09
CA ARG A 87 -0.68 1.70 9.25
C ARG A 87 0.79 1.64 8.89
N LEU A 88 1.17 0.94 7.82
CA LEU A 88 2.56 0.86 7.38
C LEU A 88 3.14 2.21 6.95
N THR A 89 2.32 3.05 6.31
CA THR A 89 2.72 4.41 5.92
C THR A 89 3.02 5.28 7.15
N THR A 90 2.25 5.11 8.23
CA THR A 90 2.43 5.89 9.47
C THR A 90 3.51 5.33 10.39
N GLU A 91 3.48 4.03 10.67
CA GLU A 91 4.33 3.39 11.68
C GLU A 91 5.69 2.95 11.14
N SER A 92 5.83 2.75 9.83
CA SER A 92 7.05 2.16 9.24
C SER A 92 7.32 2.70 7.82
N PRO A 93 7.38 4.03 7.65
CA PRO A 93 7.49 4.68 6.34
C PRO A 93 8.79 4.33 5.59
N GLU A 94 9.93 4.29 6.29
CA GLU A 94 11.25 4.01 5.71
C GLU A 94 11.36 2.57 5.25
N ASP A 95 10.93 1.64 6.10
CA ASP A 95 10.84 0.22 5.79
C ASP A 95 9.94 0.00 4.55
N LEU A 96 8.81 0.72 4.46
CA LEU A 96 7.88 0.62 3.32
C LEU A 96 8.49 1.18 2.03
N VAL A 97 9.16 2.33 2.09
CA VAL A 97 9.86 2.89 0.93
C VAL A 97 10.95 1.91 0.46
N MET A 98 11.75 1.36 1.37
CA MET A 98 12.79 0.38 1.04
C MET A 98 12.20 -0.89 0.43
N PHE A 99 11.13 -1.44 1.03
CA PHE A 99 10.40 -2.60 0.51
C PHE A 99 9.91 -2.37 -0.93
N THR A 100 9.32 -1.20 -1.19
CA THR A 100 8.76 -0.86 -2.50
C THR A 100 9.82 -0.54 -3.55
N LYS A 101 11.12 -0.47 -3.23
CA LYS A 101 12.17 -0.36 -4.25
C LYS A 101 12.23 -1.60 -5.13
N ARG A 102 12.05 -2.79 -4.52
CA ARG A 102 12.22 -4.07 -5.19
C ARG A 102 10.95 -4.92 -5.26
N THR A 103 9.94 -4.61 -4.44
CA THR A 103 8.65 -5.31 -4.47
C THR A 103 7.54 -4.41 -5.01
N LEU A 104 6.79 -4.91 -5.99
CA LEU A 104 5.58 -4.25 -6.47
C LEU A 104 4.51 -4.32 -5.37
N THR A 105 3.93 -3.18 -5.00
CA THR A 105 2.97 -3.09 -3.90
C THR A 105 1.67 -2.43 -4.36
N ARG A 106 0.54 -3.05 -3.98
CA ARG A 106 -0.81 -2.57 -4.25
C ARG A 106 -1.56 -2.30 -2.96
N VAL A 107 -2.21 -1.15 -2.87
CA VAL A 107 -3.22 -0.85 -1.85
C VAL A 107 -4.60 -0.87 -2.50
N ARG A 108 -5.58 -1.44 -1.79
CA ARG A 108 -6.99 -1.50 -2.22
C ARG A 108 -7.87 -0.72 -1.25
N PRO A 109 -8.93 -0.04 -1.74
CA PRO A 109 -9.93 0.58 -0.86
C PRO A 109 -10.49 -0.44 0.12
N SER A 110 -10.79 0.00 1.33
CA SER A 110 -11.39 -0.84 2.35
C SER A 110 -12.78 -1.30 1.92
N SER A 111 -13.12 -2.56 2.21
CA SER A 111 -14.47 -3.09 1.98
C SER A 111 -15.53 -2.42 2.85
N VAL A 112 -15.13 -1.71 3.90
CA VAL A 112 -16.06 -0.94 4.77
C VAL A 112 -16.53 0.36 4.11
N ARG A 113 -15.93 0.78 2.99
CA ARG A 113 -16.37 1.93 2.20
C ARG A 113 -17.57 1.54 1.34
N LEU A 114 -18.72 1.38 1.98
CA LEU A 114 -19.97 0.93 1.36
C LEU A 114 -20.48 1.93 0.28
N ASP A 115 -20.12 3.20 0.42
CA ASP A 115 -20.41 4.28 -0.52
C ASP A 115 -19.43 4.33 -1.71
N SER A 116 -18.51 3.37 -1.82
CA SER A 116 -17.43 3.38 -2.81
C SER A 116 -16.54 4.63 -2.75
N SER A 117 -16.44 5.31 -1.60
CA SER A 117 -15.51 6.42 -1.40
C SER A 117 -14.05 5.98 -1.66
N ASN A 118 -13.18 6.97 -1.88
CA ASN A 118 -11.79 6.73 -2.23
C ASN A 118 -10.84 7.11 -1.08
N PRO A 119 -9.83 6.28 -0.75
CA PRO A 119 -8.78 6.68 0.18
C PRO A 119 -7.86 7.73 -0.45
N ASN A 120 -7.12 8.48 0.38
CA ASN A 120 -6.17 9.47 -0.13
C ASN A 120 -4.93 8.80 -0.73
N PRO A 121 -4.69 8.89 -2.05
CA PRO A 121 -3.58 8.19 -2.68
C PRO A 121 -2.21 8.79 -2.35
N GLN A 122 -2.15 10.06 -1.92
CA GLN A 122 -0.91 10.76 -1.64
C GLN A 122 -0.10 10.11 -0.51
N GLY A 123 -0.76 9.62 0.54
CA GLY A 123 -0.08 8.94 1.65
C GLY A 123 0.68 7.70 1.18
N TYR A 124 0.03 6.85 0.37
CA TYR A 124 0.64 5.63 -0.14
C TYR A 124 1.75 5.91 -1.15
N TRP A 125 1.59 6.93 -2.01
CA TRP A 125 2.66 7.34 -2.92
C TRP A 125 3.89 7.86 -2.18
N LYS A 126 3.73 8.54 -1.03
CA LYS A 126 4.85 8.92 -0.16
C LYS A 126 5.56 7.69 0.42
N GLY A 127 4.82 6.61 0.70
CA GLY A 127 5.39 5.30 1.06
C GLY A 127 5.99 4.52 -0.10
N GLY A 128 5.95 5.04 -1.32
CA GLY A 128 6.51 4.40 -2.51
C GLY A 128 5.62 3.34 -3.17
N VAL A 129 4.40 3.14 -2.67
CA VAL A 129 3.41 2.22 -3.24
C VAL A 129 3.06 2.65 -4.67
N GLN A 130 3.16 1.71 -5.61
CA GLN A 130 2.99 1.98 -7.04
C GLN A 130 1.53 1.83 -7.48
N LEU A 131 0.83 0.82 -6.95
CA LEU A 131 -0.54 0.49 -7.37
C LEU A 131 -1.56 0.89 -6.29
N VAL A 132 -1.95 2.16 -6.27
CA VAL A 132 -3.00 2.64 -5.37
C VAL A 132 -4.35 2.56 -6.09
N ALA A 133 -5.09 1.48 -5.87
CA ALA A 133 -6.38 1.28 -6.55
C ALA A 133 -7.44 2.23 -5.99
N LEU A 134 -8.19 2.88 -6.89
CA LEU A 134 -9.31 3.77 -6.59
C LEU A 134 -10.56 3.31 -7.35
N ASN A 135 -11.73 3.61 -6.79
CA ASN A 135 -13.05 3.44 -7.38
C ASN A 135 -13.29 4.55 -8.41
N GLN A 136 -13.22 4.21 -9.70
CA GLN A 136 -13.37 5.17 -10.81
C GLN A 136 -14.80 5.72 -10.94
N GLN A 137 -15.79 4.97 -10.48
CA GLN A 137 -17.21 5.35 -10.52
C GLN A 137 -17.57 6.48 -9.54
N THR A 138 -16.71 6.76 -8.55
CA THR A 138 -16.96 7.76 -7.52
C THR A 138 -16.05 8.98 -7.73
N PRO A 139 -16.55 10.06 -8.35
CA PRO A 139 -15.77 11.28 -8.53
C PRO A 139 -15.49 11.97 -7.19
N GLY A 140 -14.48 12.84 -7.18
CA GLY A 140 -14.11 13.65 -6.01
C GLY A 140 -12.61 13.85 -5.92
N ALA A 141 -12.19 14.63 -4.90
CA ALA A 141 -10.82 15.13 -4.78
C ALA A 141 -9.72 14.06 -4.89
N MET A 142 -9.95 12.85 -4.37
CA MET A 142 -8.95 11.77 -4.45
C MET A 142 -8.80 11.20 -5.86
N LEU A 143 -9.91 11.11 -6.61
CA LEU A 143 -9.89 10.68 -8.00
C LEU A 143 -9.33 11.79 -8.90
N ASP A 144 -9.64 13.05 -8.61
CA ASP A 144 -9.10 14.20 -9.33
C ASP A 144 -7.58 14.32 -9.14
N LEU A 145 -7.09 14.10 -7.92
CA LEU A 145 -5.65 14.03 -7.64
C LEU A 145 -4.98 12.88 -8.40
N HIS A 146 -5.63 11.71 -8.47
CA HIS A 146 -5.15 10.57 -9.26
C HIS A 146 -5.08 10.90 -10.75
N ARG A 147 -6.14 11.48 -11.32
CA ARG A 147 -6.18 11.90 -12.73
C ARG A 147 -5.12 12.96 -13.03
N GLY A 148 -4.97 13.97 -12.18
CA GLY A 148 -3.96 15.03 -12.32
C GLY A 148 -2.52 14.50 -12.20
N ARG A 149 -2.28 13.49 -11.36
CA ARG A 149 -0.95 12.85 -11.30
C ARG A 149 -0.62 12.11 -12.59
N PHE A 150 -1.56 11.31 -13.10
CA PHE A 150 -1.33 10.44 -14.26
C PHE A 150 -1.54 11.11 -15.61
N SER A 151 -1.94 12.38 -15.67
CA SER A 151 -1.87 13.19 -16.91
C SER A 151 -0.43 13.54 -17.31
N GLN A 152 0.52 13.46 -16.37
CA GLN A 152 1.94 13.59 -16.63
C GLN A 152 2.45 12.46 -17.55
N ASN A 153 3.67 12.61 -18.07
CA ASN A 153 4.33 11.59 -18.90
C ASN A 153 3.43 11.15 -20.08
N GLY A 154 2.78 12.12 -20.73
CA GLY A 154 1.91 11.87 -21.88
C GLY A 154 0.63 11.09 -21.58
N GLY A 155 0.20 11.00 -20.32
CA GLY A 155 -1.04 10.29 -19.98
C GLY A 155 -0.93 8.76 -20.03
N CYS A 156 0.27 8.20 -20.07
CA CYS A 156 0.48 6.75 -20.28
C CYS A 156 0.15 5.87 -19.06
N GLY A 157 -0.27 6.47 -17.94
CA GLY A 157 -0.57 5.74 -16.70
C GLY A 157 0.65 5.41 -15.83
N TYR A 158 1.85 5.89 -16.20
CA TYR A 158 3.07 5.70 -15.41
C TYR A 158 3.75 7.04 -15.10
N VAL A 159 4.09 7.24 -13.84
CA VAL A 159 4.87 8.39 -13.36
C VAL A 159 6.10 7.87 -12.62
N LEU A 160 7.29 8.27 -13.08
CA LEU A 160 8.54 7.85 -12.46
C LEU A 160 8.63 8.39 -11.02
N ARG A 161 8.97 7.52 -10.06
CA ARG A 161 9.21 7.93 -8.67
C ARG A 161 10.46 8.82 -8.56
N PRO A 162 10.51 9.78 -7.60
CA PRO A 162 11.71 10.57 -7.33
C PRO A 162 12.94 9.69 -7.10
N ALA A 163 14.14 10.19 -7.45
CA ALA A 163 15.40 9.46 -7.30
C ALA A 163 15.62 8.96 -5.87
N VAL A 164 15.33 9.79 -4.86
CA VAL A 164 15.41 9.41 -3.43
C VAL A 164 14.52 8.23 -3.01
N MET A 165 13.54 7.83 -3.82
CA MET A 165 12.71 6.65 -3.57
C MET A 165 13.13 5.43 -4.40
N ARG A 166 14.13 5.58 -5.27
CA ARG A 166 14.64 4.55 -6.18
C ARG A 166 16.08 4.14 -5.85
N ASP A 167 16.91 5.10 -5.46
CA ASP A 167 18.33 4.87 -5.19
C ASP A 167 18.51 3.94 -3.98
N GLU A 168 19.49 3.04 -4.04
CA GLU A 168 19.76 2.05 -3.00
C GLU A 168 19.96 2.71 -1.62
N VAL A 169 20.86 3.69 -1.58
CA VAL A 169 21.15 4.50 -0.41
C VAL A 169 20.31 5.77 -0.49
N SER A 170 19.36 5.93 0.43
CA SER A 170 18.55 7.13 0.56
C SER A 170 18.13 7.33 2.01
N TYR A 171 18.15 8.59 2.45
CA TYR A 171 17.72 9.04 3.78
C TYR A 171 16.26 9.52 3.79
N PHE A 172 15.50 9.25 2.72
CA PHE A 172 14.13 9.69 2.61
C PHE A 172 13.23 8.97 3.61
N SER A 173 12.54 9.75 4.45
CA SER A 173 11.42 9.28 5.27
C SER A 173 10.17 10.06 4.90
N ALA A 174 9.01 9.39 4.83
CA ALA A 174 7.74 10.05 4.52
C ALA A 174 7.35 11.13 5.57
N HIS A 175 7.96 11.09 6.76
CA HIS A 175 7.76 12.04 7.85
C HIS A 175 8.90 13.05 8.03
N THR A 176 9.94 13.03 7.18
CA THR A 176 11.04 14.00 7.26
C THR A 176 10.49 15.42 7.29
N GLN A 177 10.82 16.17 8.33
CA GLN A 177 10.54 17.60 8.42
C GLN A 177 11.75 18.37 7.86
N GLY A 178 11.52 19.35 7.00
CA GLY A 178 12.59 20.13 6.37
C GLY A 178 13.08 19.55 5.04
N CYS A 179 14.37 19.71 4.75
CA CYS A 179 14.96 19.26 3.49
C CYS A 179 15.36 17.77 3.53
N VAL A 180 15.20 17.09 2.40
CA VAL A 180 15.74 15.74 2.20
C VAL A 180 17.16 15.90 1.65
N PRO A 181 18.19 15.27 2.23
CA PRO A 181 19.55 15.35 1.73
C PRO A 181 19.63 15.01 0.23
N GLY A 182 20.27 15.87 -0.55
CA GLY A 182 20.40 15.71 -2.01
C GLY A 182 19.18 16.17 -2.82
N VAL A 183 18.10 16.67 -2.19
CA VAL A 183 16.93 17.21 -2.89
C VAL A 183 16.80 18.71 -2.61
N PRO A 184 17.01 19.58 -3.62
CA PRO A 184 16.84 21.02 -3.43
C PRO A 184 15.36 21.36 -3.20
N ALA A 185 15.08 22.13 -2.15
CA ALA A 185 13.75 22.64 -1.88
C ALA A 185 13.33 23.66 -2.95
N GLN A 186 12.04 23.71 -3.29
CA GLN A 186 11.50 24.65 -4.26
C GLN A 186 10.42 25.51 -3.60
N THR A 187 10.39 26.81 -3.93
CA THR A 187 9.37 27.74 -3.47
C THR A 187 8.28 27.89 -4.52
N LEU A 188 7.04 27.57 -4.17
CA LEU A 188 5.87 27.81 -5.00
C LEU A 188 5.17 29.10 -4.55
N ARG A 189 5.01 30.06 -5.48
CA ARG A 189 4.21 31.28 -5.26
C ARG A 189 2.98 31.23 -6.16
N ILE A 190 1.81 31.14 -5.54
CA ILE A 190 0.52 31.24 -6.22
C ILE A 190 0.04 32.69 -6.06
N LYS A 191 -0.32 33.34 -7.18
CA LYS A 191 -0.85 34.71 -7.19
C LYS A 191 -2.36 34.70 -7.10
#